data_AF-D2PGQ3-F1
#
_entry.id   AF-D2PGQ3-F1
#
_cell.length_a   1.000
_cell.length_b   1.000
_cell.length_c   1.000
_cell.angle_alpha   90.00
_cell.angle_beta   90.00
_cell.angle_gamma   90.00
#
_symmetry.space_group_name_H-M   'P 1'
#
loop_
_entity.id
_entity.type
_entity.pdbx_description
1 polymer ?
#
loop_
_entity_poly.entity_id
_entity_poly.type
_entity_poly.pdbx_seq_one_letter_code
_entity_poly.pdbx_strand_id
1 'polypeptide(L)'
;MEYETILKLFSLVYIIIMMTIDFWIFGLILRREYVRVKGLLIILSIVLMMGLESLALAQLNVLLFISGMLLVLIPLFISFLIKDHSINVNRNWKYGLLLSSVIVFDELAMGYLYGNYFTPLPNPLLTAINNPAYGAMMLGDAIFFLYILRRRSIMEFAITTFAISMAFMPSLYLMDRMLEFIMSILTSLFMIVNIVLLYLTEMRMLTFQGQLVAISLSLFNLLMMLGLTFFASLSNLYFLTLSMIASMVWYFFLIFYNVPAKKISPKPFLFLVLVNLTELAMGFGESVLGFNLTNSLFVNTMNCEMMIGSHMMRSPFNNPFWWLFPINPLTMITMTIMKYNLLGKLVMVPFMTIMTTTMAPFYVIMMGAEMSYLVYERFKKVKTRYLKAWTLGILTGIPIFVVLIPYYTNYYIFGMSGMIFPVTLAPFVISLVVIALFSTLFGRGVYCNLVCMSAHMWSNVFYEQFSAKKNSKFWDYLRWIFLVPLIVAFYLFVMMGLGKIRLPINPLDFYGMFTLNYIWWFFFFLTPIFGIYSCARQGWCGFGTFTGIFNKVLFKIRAKDVNTCKECVSKECDTSCPIKIPISNDILKKGYSNRISCIGCARCVDACDNAEIVNVVTILKNRESKSF
;
A
#
# COMPACT_ATOMS: atom_id res chain seq x y z
N MET A 1 32.50 -31.29 -22.28
CA MET A 1 31.30 -30.72 -21.62
C MET A 1 30.87 -31.71 -20.56
N GLU A 2 31.08 -31.33 -19.31
CA GLU A 2 30.95 -32.21 -18.15
C GLU A 2 29.48 -32.59 -17.94
N TYR A 3 29.24 -33.83 -17.53
CA TYR A 3 27.93 -34.46 -17.27
C TYR A 3 26.92 -33.53 -16.56
N GLU A 4 27.40 -32.67 -15.65
CA GLU A 4 26.61 -31.67 -14.93
C GLU A 4 25.99 -30.60 -15.84
N THR A 5 26.69 -30.17 -16.88
CA THR A 5 26.16 -29.18 -17.86
C THR A 5 25.02 -29.77 -18.66
N ILE A 6 25.12 -31.06 -19.01
CA ILE A 6 24.08 -31.79 -19.74
C ILE A 6 22.82 -31.94 -18.87
N LEU A 7 22.99 -32.28 -17.59
CA LEU A 7 21.88 -32.36 -16.64
C LEU A 7 21.20 -31.00 -16.42
N LYS A 8 21.97 -29.91 -16.28
CA LYS A 8 21.44 -28.55 -16.15
C LYS A 8 20.61 -28.15 -17.38
N LEU A 9 21.12 -28.40 -18.59
CA LEU A 9 20.40 -28.11 -19.82
C LEU A 9 19.15 -28.99 -19.97
N PHE A 10 19.26 -30.28 -19.66
CA PHE A 10 18.14 -31.21 -19.69
C PHE A 10 17.02 -30.79 -18.73
N SER A 11 17.36 -30.42 -17.49
CA SER A 11 16.37 -29.99 -16.50
C SER A 11 15.60 -28.74 -16.95
N LEU A 12 16.28 -27.76 -17.55
CA LEU A 12 15.65 -26.57 -18.15
C LEU A 12 14.69 -26.94 -19.29
N VAL A 13 15.15 -27.76 -20.24
CA VAL A 13 14.31 -28.18 -21.38
C VAL A 13 13.10 -28.97 -20.90
N TYR A 14 13.28 -29.85 -19.92
CA TYR A 14 12.20 -30.63 -19.33
C TYR A 14 11.14 -29.71 -18.71
N ILE A 15 11.52 -28.78 -17.83
CA ILE A 15 10.58 -27.84 -17.19
C ILE A 15 9.78 -27.04 -18.25
N ILE A 16 10.43 -26.53 -19.29
CA ILE A 16 9.76 -25.78 -20.37
C ILE A 16 8.72 -26.65 -21.08
N ILE A 17 9.05 -27.91 -21.37
CA ILE A 17 8.13 -28.86 -22.01
C ILE A 17 6.95 -29.16 -21.08
N MET A 18 7.20 -29.44 -19.80
CA MET A 18 6.15 -29.75 -18.83
C MET A 18 5.18 -28.59 -18.67
N MET A 19 5.69 -27.38 -18.42
CA MET A 19 4.86 -26.17 -18.37
C MET A 19 4.00 -25.97 -19.63
N THR A 20 4.56 -26.24 -20.81
CA THR A 20 3.81 -26.11 -22.06
C THR A 20 2.65 -27.13 -22.14
N ILE A 21 2.89 -28.35 -21.65
CA ILE A 21 1.86 -29.39 -21.54
C ILE A 21 0.79 -28.97 -20.52
N ASP A 22 1.18 -28.43 -19.36
CA ASP A 22 0.23 -27.95 -18.35
C ASP A 22 -0.64 -26.83 -18.89
N PHE A 23 -0.05 -25.83 -19.54
CA PHE A 23 -0.81 -24.78 -20.22
C PHE A 23 -1.77 -25.34 -21.28
N TRP A 24 -1.36 -26.36 -22.03
CA TRP A 24 -2.27 -27.00 -22.98
C TRP A 24 -3.44 -27.70 -22.28
N ILE A 25 -3.15 -28.48 -21.24
CA ILE A 25 -4.13 -29.22 -20.43
C ILE A 25 -5.13 -28.26 -19.76
N PHE A 26 -4.65 -27.24 -19.06
CA PHE A 26 -5.50 -26.27 -18.36
C PHE A 26 -6.29 -25.40 -19.34
N GLY A 27 -5.71 -25.11 -20.50
CA GLY A 27 -6.41 -24.44 -21.59
C GLY A 27 -7.64 -25.21 -22.06
N LEU A 28 -7.57 -26.54 -22.08
CA LEU A 28 -8.71 -27.40 -22.43
C LEU A 28 -9.78 -27.43 -21.32
N ILE A 29 -9.38 -27.46 -20.06
CA ILE A 29 -10.30 -27.47 -18.91
C ILE A 29 -11.03 -26.13 -18.81
N LEU A 30 -10.31 -25.02 -18.75
CA LEU A 30 -10.87 -23.69 -18.45
C LEU A 30 -11.74 -23.13 -19.57
N ARG A 31 -11.55 -23.58 -20.82
CA ARG A 31 -12.42 -23.19 -21.94
C ARG A 31 -13.80 -23.87 -21.90
N ARG A 32 -13.98 -24.93 -21.11
CA ARG A 32 -15.24 -25.68 -21.02
C ARG A 32 -15.94 -25.38 -19.69
N GLU A 33 -17.20 -24.93 -19.76
CA GLU A 33 -17.98 -24.69 -18.54
C GLU A 33 -18.36 -25.98 -17.79
N TYR A 34 -18.51 -27.08 -18.52
CA TYR A 34 -18.84 -28.40 -17.98
C TYR A 34 -17.78 -29.41 -18.39
N VAL A 35 -17.22 -30.10 -17.40
CA VAL A 35 -16.21 -31.15 -17.59
C VAL A 35 -16.72 -32.43 -16.96
N ARG A 36 -16.46 -33.56 -17.63
CA ARG A 36 -16.76 -34.90 -17.10
C ARG A 36 -15.80 -35.22 -15.96
N VAL A 37 -16.32 -35.65 -14.81
CA VAL A 37 -15.49 -35.95 -13.63
C VAL A 37 -14.41 -36.99 -13.95
N LYS A 38 -14.72 -37.99 -14.78
CA LYS A 38 -13.72 -38.99 -15.20
C LYS A 38 -12.54 -38.37 -15.95
N GLY A 39 -12.84 -37.49 -16.91
CA GLY A 39 -11.81 -36.77 -17.67
C GLY A 39 -10.98 -35.85 -16.78
N LEU A 40 -11.61 -35.18 -15.81
CA LEU A 40 -10.91 -34.34 -14.85
C LEU A 40 -9.92 -35.15 -13.99
N LEU A 41 -10.33 -36.29 -13.46
CA LEU A 41 -9.46 -37.17 -12.65
C LEU A 41 -8.31 -37.76 -13.45
N ILE A 42 -8.53 -38.11 -14.73
CA ILE A 42 -7.46 -38.57 -15.62
C ILE A 42 -6.42 -37.46 -15.81
N ILE A 43 -6.88 -36.23 -16.10
CA ILE A 43 -5.99 -35.09 -16.26
C ILE A 43 -5.20 -34.81 -14.98
N LEU A 44 -5.85 -34.84 -13.82
CA LEU A 44 -5.19 -34.67 -12.52
C LEU A 44 -4.12 -35.74 -12.27
N SER A 45 -4.37 -36.97 -12.73
CA SER A 45 -3.39 -38.06 -12.65
C SER A 45 -2.17 -37.76 -13.52
N ILE A 46 -2.36 -37.20 -14.71
CA ILE A 46 -1.26 -36.80 -15.59
C ILE A 46 -0.41 -35.72 -14.92
N VAL A 47 -1.00 -34.63 -14.42
CA VAL A 47 -0.25 -33.55 -13.76
C VAL A 47 0.48 -34.05 -12.50
N LEU A 48 -0.14 -34.93 -11.71
CA LEU A 48 0.55 -35.57 -10.57
C LEU A 48 1.73 -36.43 -11.00
N MET A 49 1.64 -37.10 -12.16
CA MET A 49 2.75 -37.86 -12.74
C MET A 49 3.92 -36.92 -13.04
N MET A 50 3.64 -35.81 -13.72
CA MET A 50 4.62 -34.78 -14.07
C MET A 50 5.38 -34.26 -12.83
N GLY A 51 4.64 -33.96 -11.75
CA GLY A 51 5.25 -33.52 -10.49
C GLY A 51 6.09 -34.61 -9.80
N LEU A 52 5.66 -35.87 -9.84
CA LEU A 52 6.44 -36.95 -9.23
C LEU A 52 7.68 -37.33 -10.05
N GLU A 53 7.60 -37.23 -11.38
CA GLU A 53 8.74 -37.39 -12.27
C GLU A 53 9.81 -36.32 -12.01
N SER A 54 9.41 -35.04 -11.90
CA SER A 54 10.35 -33.96 -11.60
C SER A 54 11.04 -34.13 -10.25
N LEU A 55 10.32 -34.56 -9.19
CA LEU A 55 10.93 -34.92 -7.90
C LEU A 55 11.92 -36.09 -8.01
N ALA A 56 11.56 -37.13 -8.76
CA ALA A 56 12.42 -38.30 -8.94
C ALA A 56 13.70 -37.96 -9.72
N LEU A 57 13.57 -37.14 -10.77
CA LEU A 57 14.69 -36.62 -11.56
C LEU A 57 15.60 -35.72 -10.73
N ALA A 58 15.04 -34.96 -9.78
CA ALA A 58 15.82 -34.11 -8.89
C ALA A 58 16.71 -34.92 -7.96
N GLN A 59 16.19 -36.01 -7.37
CA GLN A 59 16.94 -36.84 -6.42
C GLN A 59 17.70 -38.00 -7.05
N LEU A 60 17.53 -38.24 -8.37
CA LEU A 60 18.02 -39.43 -9.07
C LEU A 60 17.61 -40.73 -8.37
N ASN A 61 16.40 -40.76 -7.79
CA ASN A 61 15.92 -41.86 -6.95
C ASN A 61 14.84 -42.69 -7.66
N VAL A 62 15.23 -43.88 -8.13
CA VAL A 62 14.34 -44.83 -8.82
C VAL A 62 13.21 -45.34 -7.91
N LEU A 63 13.46 -45.47 -6.60
CA LEU A 63 12.42 -45.89 -5.65
C LEU A 63 11.34 -44.81 -5.48
N LEU A 64 11.74 -43.54 -5.46
CA LEU A 64 10.80 -42.41 -5.44
C LEU A 64 9.94 -42.40 -6.70
N PHE A 65 10.54 -42.66 -7.86
CA PHE A 65 9.81 -42.80 -9.12
C PHE A 65 8.76 -43.92 -9.08
N ILE A 66 9.14 -45.12 -8.65
CA ILE A 66 8.24 -46.29 -8.57
C ILE A 66 7.11 -46.05 -7.56
N SER A 67 7.44 -45.54 -6.37
CA SER A 67 6.45 -45.22 -5.33
C SER A 67 5.52 -44.07 -5.73
N GLY A 68 6.04 -43.07 -6.44
CA GLY A 68 5.26 -41.99 -7.04
C GLY A 68 4.25 -42.51 -8.07
N MET A 69 4.67 -43.39 -8.96
CA MET A 69 3.78 -44.00 -9.96
C MET A 69 2.59 -44.74 -9.31
N LEU A 70 2.80 -45.38 -8.15
CA LEU A 70 1.71 -46.00 -7.39
C LEU A 70 0.71 -44.98 -6.83
N LEU A 71 1.17 -43.80 -6.40
CA LEU A 71 0.30 -42.72 -5.91
C LEU A 71 -0.52 -42.08 -7.03
N VAL A 72 0.06 -41.92 -8.23
CA VAL A 72 -0.62 -41.40 -9.43
C VAL A 72 -1.78 -42.30 -9.86
N LEU A 73 -1.66 -43.61 -9.65
CA LEU A 73 -2.70 -44.56 -9.99
C LEU A 73 -3.97 -44.36 -9.14
N ILE A 74 -3.91 -43.72 -7.97
CA ILE A 74 -5.08 -43.52 -7.10
C ILE A 74 -6.20 -42.70 -7.79
N PRO A 75 -5.97 -41.46 -8.26
CA PRO A 75 -7.00 -40.71 -8.98
C PRO A 75 -7.44 -41.39 -10.29
N LEU A 76 -6.54 -42.13 -10.95
CA LEU A 76 -6.85 -42.91 -12.15
C LEU A 76 -7.81 -44.08 -11.84
N PHE A 77 -7.55 -44.85 -10.79
CA PHE A 77 -8.43 -45.93 -10.31
C PHE A 77 -9.78 -45.39 -9.83
N ILE A 78 -9.78 -44.28 -9.10
CA ILE A 78 -11.02 -43.60 -8.67
C ILE A 78 -11.84 -43.17 -9.89
N SER A 79 -11.20 -42.72 -10.97
CA SER A 79 -11.87 -42.37 -12.23
C SER A 79 -12.64 -43.55 -12.85
N PHE A 80 -12.11 -44.77 -12.73
CA PHE A 80 -12.80 -45.98 -13.22
C PHE A 80 -14.00 -46.37 -12.35
N LEU A 81 -13.92 -46.14 -11.03
CA LEU A 81 -14.96 -46.52 -10.06
C LEU A 81 -16.15 -45.55 -10.01
N ILE A 82 -15.93 -44.26 -10.27
CA ILE A 82 -16.98 -43.23 -10.17
C ILE A 82 -17.91 -43.25 -11.39
N LYS A 83 -19.22 -43.03 -11.17
CA LYS A 83 -20.19 -42.81 -12.26
C LYS A 83 -19.91 -41.49 -12.97
N ASP A 84 -19.80 -41.55 -14.30
CA ASP A 84 -19.50 -40.37 -15.11
C ASP A 84 -20.67 -39.37 -15.05
N HIS A 85 -20.38 -38.15 -14.63
CA HIS A 85 -21.33 -37.04 -14.62
C HIS A 85 -20.59 -35.75 -14.95
N SER A 86 -21.30 -34.79 -15.53
CA SER A 86 -20.77 -33.47 -15.84
C SER A 86 -20.88 -32.57 -14.60
N ILE A 87 -19.77 -31.91 -14.27
CA ILE A 87 -19.72 -30.91 -13.22
C ILE A 87 -19.29 -29.57 -13.81
N ASN A 88 -19.78 -28.49 -13.21
CA ASN A 88 -19.21 -27.17 -13.42
C ASN A 88 -18.05 -26.99 -12.44
N VAL A 89 -16.82 -27.12 -12.95
CA VAL A 89 -15.59 -27.01 -12.16
C VAL A 89 -15.54 -25.66 -11.44
N ASN A 90 -15.94 -24.59 -12.12
CA ASN A 90 -15.88 -23.23 -11.60
C ASN A 90 -16.84 -22.95 -10.44
N ARG A 91 -17.86 -23.78 -10.23
CA ARG A 91 -18.82 -23.61 -9.13
C ARG A 91 -18.61 -24.54 -7.95
N ASN A 92 -17.74 -25.54 -8.06
CA ASN A 92 -17.56 -26.55 -7.02
C ASN A 92 -16.21 -26.38 -6.31
N TRP A 93 -16.25 -25.88 -5.08
CA TRP A 93 -15.07 -25.57 -4.28
C TRP A 93 -14.16 -26.79 -4.05
N LYS A 94 -14.72 -28.01 -3.97
CA LYS A 94 -13.93 -29.23 -3.74
C LYS A 94 -12.99 -29.53 -4.91
N TYR A 95 -13.50 -29.40 -6.14
CA TYR A 95 -12.69 -29.65 -7.34
C TYR A 95 -11.74 -28.48 -7.63
N GLY A 96 -12.14 -27.24 -7.35
CA GLY A 96 -11.25 -26.08 -7.44
C GLY A 96 -10.06 -26.19 -6.48
N LEU A 97 -10.29 -26.63 -5.23
CA LEU A 97 -9.23 -26.88 -4.26
C LEU A 97 -8.33 -28.04 -4.68
N LEU A 98 -8.91 -29.14 -5.17
CA LEU A 98 -8.14 -30.30 -5.62
C LEU A 98 -7.23 -29.94 -6.81
N LEU A 99 -7.76 -29.25 -7.82
CA LEU A 99 -6.97 -28.75 -8.96
C LEU A 99 -5.84 -27.83 -8.50
N SER A 100 -6.16 -26.86 -7.63
CA SER A 100 -5.17 -25.95 -7.07
C SER A 100 -4.05 -26.69 -6.35
N SER A 101 -4.37 -27.66 -5.48
CA SER A 101 -3.36 -28.42 -4.74
C SER A 101 -2.46 -29.26 -5.65
N VAL A 102 -3.00 -29.84 -6.73
CA VAL A 102 -2.22 -30.65 -7.67
C VAL A 102 -1.25 -29.78 -8.47
N ILE A 103 -1.70 -28.62 -8.95
CA ILE A 103 -0.82 -27.68 -9.66
C ILE A 103 0.26 -27.13 -8.75
N VAL A 104 -0.11 -26.75 -7.52
CA VAL A 104 0.86 -26.29 -6.53
C VAL A 104 1.93 -27.33 -6.28
N PHE A 105 1.55 -28.60 -6.18
CA PHE A 105 2.51 -29.69 -6.00
C PHE A 105 3.45 -29.82 -7.21
N ASP A 106 2.90 -29.76 -8.43
CA ASP A 106 3.67 -29.86 -9.66
C ASP A 106 4.65 -28.69 -9.82
N GLU A 107 4.21 -27.46 -9.58
CA GLU A 107 5.05 -26.25 -9.57
C GLU A 107 6.19 -26.33 -8.54
N LEU A 108 5.89 -26.81 -7.32
CA LEU A 108 6.91 -27.02 -6.29
C LEU A 108 7.90 -28.12 -6.69
N ALA A 109 7.44 -29.16 -7.37
CA ALA A 109 8.28 -30.25 -7.81
C ALA A 109 9.22 -29.84 -8.96
N MET A 110 8.71 -29.12 -9.95
CA MET A 110 9.52 -28.50 -11.01
C MET A 110 10.51 -27.47 -10.47
N GLY A 111 10.06 -26.66 -9.51
CA GLY A 111 10.93 -25.72 -8.80
C GLY A 111 12.04 -26.43 -8.02
N TYR A 112 11.74 -27.56 -7.39
CA TYR A 112 12.74 -28.38 -6.68
C TYR A 112 13.75 -29.00 -7.63
N LEU A 113 13.30 -29.50 -8.79
CA LEU A 113 14.17 -30.01 -9.85
C LEU A 113 15.18 -28.94 -10.27
N TYR A 114 14.73 -27.72 -10.57
CA TYR A 114 15.62 -26.62 -10.92
C TYR A 114 16.56 -26.26 -9.76
N GLY A 115 15.99 -26.00 -8.57
CA GLY A 115 16.75 -25.57 -7.41
C GLY A 115 17.84 -26.56 -7.02
N ASN A 116 17.60 -27.86 -7.14
CA ASN A 116 18.60 -28.87 -6.78
C ASN A 116 19.85 -28.83 -7.67
N TYR A 117 19.70 -28.48 -8.96
CA TYR A 117 20.81 -28.42 -9.91
C TYR A 117 21.49 -27.06 -9.99
N PHE A 118 20.77 -25.96 -9.75
CA PHE A 118 21.31 -24.60 -9.90
C PHE A 118 21.61 -23.91 -8.56
N THR A 119 20.74 -24.07 -7.56
CA THR A 119 20.77 -23.30 -6.31
C THR A 119 20.36 -24.17 -5.10
N PRO A 120 21.12 -25.23 -4.77
CA PRO A 120 20.72 -26.17 -3.73
C PRO A 120 20.74 -25.50 -2.35
N LEU A 121 19.59 -25.55 -1.65
CA LEU A 121 19.43 -25.08 -0.28
C LEU A 121 19.25 -26.27 0.68
N PRO A 122 19.54 -26.09 1.99
CA PRO A 122 19.55 -27.19 2.95
C PRO A 122 18.18 -27.85 3.18
N ASN A 123 17.09 -27.18 2.85
CA ASN A 123 15.73 -27.71 3.00
C ASN A 123 15.06 -27.81 1.62
N PRO A 124 14.43 -28.95 1.28
CA PRO A 124 13.84 -29.15 -0.05
C PRO A 124 12.73 -28.15 -0.38
N LEU A 125 11.95 -27.69 0.60
CA LEU A 125 10.93 -26.66 0.37
C LEU A 125 11.54 -25.30 0.05
N LEU A 126 12.69 -24.97 0.67
CA LEU A 126 13.41 -23.74 0.35
C LEU A 126 13.99 -23.82 -1.06
N THR A 127 14.59 -24.96 -1.41
CA THR A 127 15.14 -25.24 -2.74
C THR A 127 14.06 -25.15 -3.82
N ALA A 128 12.86 -25.64 -3.54
CA ALA A 128 11.73 -25.62 -4.47
C ALA A 128 11.26 -24.21 -4.86
N ILE A 129 11.34 -23.26 -3.93
CA ILE A 129 10.70 -21.95 -4.11
C ILE A 129 11.72 -20.85 -4.31
N ASN A 130 12.79 -20.79 -3.52
CA ASN A 130 13.74 -19.68 -3.55
C ASN A 130 14.73 -19.84 -4.69
N ASN A 131 14.22 -19.89 -5.92
CA ASN A 131 15.00 -19.99 -7.14
C ASN A 131 14.33 -19.19 -8.29
N PRO A 132 15.10 -18.73 -9.29
CA PRO A 132 14.55 -17.97 -10.41
C PRO A 132 13.52 -18.71 -11.26
N ALA A 133 13.58 -20.05 -11.33
CA ALA A 133 12.62 -20.82 -12.12
C ALA A 133 11.21 -20.70 -11.54
N TYR A 134 11.05 -20.78 -10.22
CA TYR A 134 9.77 -20.53 -9.57
C TYR A 134 9.15 -19.18 -9.98
N GLY A 135 9.96 -18.12 -10.02
CA GLY A 135 9.52 -16.81 -10.47
C GLY A 135 9.08 -16.79 -11.94
N ALA A 136 9.87 -17.43 -12.82
CA ALA A 136 9.53 -17.55 -14.23
C ALA A 136 8.24 -18.35 -14.48
N MET A 137 8.02 -19.43 -13.72
CA MET A 137 6.82 -20.26 -13.81
C MET A 137 5.57 -19.45 -13.42
N MET A 138 5.64 -18.76 -12.28
CA MET A 138 4.58 -17.84 -11.81
C MET A 138 4.25 -16.73 -12.80
N LEU A 139 5.27 -16.15 -13.45
CA LEU A 139 5.08 -15.15 -14.50
C LEU A 139 4.35 -15.76 -15.71
N GLY A 140 4.77 -16.97 -16.12
CA GLY A 140 4.13 -17.74 -17.18
C GLY A 140 2.65 -17.99 -16.90
N ASP A 141 2.34 -18.47 -15.69
CA ASP A 141 0.96 -18.67 -15.21
C ASP A 141 0.15 -17.37 -15.27
N ALA A 142 0.67 -16.29 -14.71
CA ALA A 142 0.00 -15.00 -14.68
C ALA A 142 -0.40 -14.53 -16.08
N ILE A 143 0.52 -14.63 -17.04
CA ILE A 143 0.29 -14.25 -18.44
C ILE A 143 -0.72 -15.20 -19.09
N PHE A 144 -0.57 -16.51 -18.86
CA PHE A 144 -1.42 -17.55 -19.43
C PHE A 144 -2.88 -17.40 -19.00
N PHE A 145 -3.14 -17.27 -17.69
CA PHE A 145 -4.51 -17.11 -17.19
C PHE A 145 -5.12 -15.78 -17.61
N LEU A 146 -4.35 -14.69 -17.64
CA LEU A 146 -4.84 -13.41 -18.17
C LEU A 146 -5.26 -13.51 -19.66
N TYR A 147 -4.54 -14.32 -20.45
CA TYR A 147 -4.85 -14.51 -21.87
C TYR A 147 -6.09 -15.39 -22.10
N ILE A 148 -6.28 -16.42 -21.28
CA ILE A 148 -7.42 -17.36 -21.42
C ILE A 148 -8.74 -16.75 -20.97
N LEU A 149 -8.72 -15.85 -20.00
CA LEU A 149 -9.93 -15.28 -19.43
C LEU A 149 -10.67 -14.40 -20.46
N ARG A 150 -11.92 -14.79 -20.76
CA ARG A 150 -12.75 -14.19 -21.82
C ARG A 150 -13.19 -12.75 -21.51
N ARG A 151 -13.17 -12.31 -20.25
CA ARG A 151 -13.65 -10.98 -19.83
C ARG A 151 -12.70 -10.30 -18.85
N ARG A 152 -11.70 -9.60 -19.41
CA ARG A 152 -10.72 -8.77 -18.69
C ARG A 152 -11.39 -7.80 -17.70
N SER A 153 -11.57 -8.26 -16.47
CA SER A 153 -12.16 -7.49 -15.37
C SER A 153 -11.06 -6.97 -14.43
N ILE A 154 -11.38 -5.95 -13.65
CA ILE A 154 -10.43 -5.35 -12.68
C ILE A 154 -9.94 -6.41 -11.69
N MET A 155 -10.83 -7.33 -11.31
CA MET A 155 -10.53 -8.45 -10.42
C MET A 155 -9.49 -9.41 -11.05
N GLU A 156 -9.60 -9.70 -12.34
CA GLU A 156 -8.64 -10.57 -13.03
C GLU A 156 -7.26 -9.91 -13.14
N PHE A 157 -7.22 -8.60 -13.40
CA PHE A 157 -5.97 -7.84 -13.34
C PHE A 157 -5.37 -7.82 -11.93
N ALA A 158 -6.20 -7.74 -10.88
CA ALA A 158 -5.72 -7.84 -9.49
C ALA A 158 -5.13 -9.23 -9.20
N ILE A 159 -5.79 -10.31 -9.60
CA ILE A 159 -5.28 -11.68 -9.45
C ILE A 159 -3.97 -11.87 -10.24
N THR A 160 -3.89 -11.32 -11.45
CA THR A 160 -2.69 -11.42 -12.30
C THR A 160 -1.51 -10.65 -11.71
N THR A 161 -1.73 -9.39 -11.29
CA THR A 161 -0.66 -8.56 -10.70
C THR A 161 -0.17 -9.14 -9.37
N PHE A 162 -1.03 -9.85 -8.63
CA PHE A 162 -0.64 -10.61 -7.45
C PHE A 162 0.32 -11.77 -7.76
N ALA A 163 0.07 -12.52 -8.84
CA ALA A 163 1.03 -13.55 -9.28
C ALA A 163 2.33 -12.95 -9.80
N ILE A 164 2.27 -11.83 -10.53
CA ILE A 164 3.47 -11.13 -11.01
C ILE A 164 4.31 -10.60 -9.82
N SER A 165 3.69 -10.11 -8.74
CA SER A 165 4.47 -9.66 -7.58
C SER A 165 5.18 -10.81 -6.86
N MET A 166 4.57 -12.02 -6.82
CA MET A 166 5.25 -13.24 -6.36
C MET A 166 6.43 -13.62 -7.26
N ALA A 167 6.28 -13.48 -8.58
CA ALA A 167 7.30 -13.85 -9.56
C ALA A 167 8.61 -13.06 -9.42
N PHE A 168 8.52 -11.81 -8.95
CA PHE A 168 9.67 -10.92 -8.80
C PHE A 168 10.27 -10.88 -7.39
N MET A 169 9.80 -11.73 -6.47
CA MET A 169 10.28 -11.71 -5.08
C MET A 169 11.81 -11.74 -5.00
N PRO A 170 12.46 -10.85 -4.23
CA PRO A 170 13.92 -10.72 -4.23
C PRO A 170 14.63 -11.98 -3.72
N SER A 171 13.99 -12.75 -2.83
CA SER A 171 14.55 -14.01 -2.31
C SER A 171 14.79 -15.08 -3.38
N LEU A 172 14.21 -14.93 -4.57
CA LEU A 172 14.43 -15.82 -5.71
C LEU A 172 15.79 -15.57 -6.38
N TYR A 173 16.41 -14.42 -6.14
CA TYR A 173 17.55 -13.91 -6.91
C TYR A 173 18.80 -13.64 -6.04
N LEU A 174 18.95 -14.36 -4.92
CA LEU A 174 20.06 -14.22 -3.96
C LEU A 174 21.47 -14.37 -4.54
N MET A 175 21.59 -14.86 -5.79
CA MET A 175 22.87 -15.11 -6.46
C MET A 175 23.60 -13.82 -6.85
N ASP A 176 22.86 -12.74 -7.13
CA ASP A 176 23.42 -11.44 -7.49
C ASP A 176 22.68 -10.33 -6.75
N ARG A 177 23.41 -9.56 -5.94
CA ARG A 177 22.85 -8.45 -5.16
C ARG A 177 22.26 -7.34 -6.02
N MET A 178 22.82 -7.09 -7.21
CA MET A 178 22.24 -6.11 -8.14
C MET A 178 20.89 -6.60 -8.66
N LEU A 179 20.82 -7.88 -9.02
CA LEU A 179 19.57 -8.51 -9.47
C LEU A 179 18.54 -8.54 -8.35
N GLU A 180 18.93 -8.96 -7.14
CA GLU A 180 18.08 -8.95 -5.95
C GLU A 180 17.47 -7.55 -5.71
N PHE A 181 18.29 -6.51 -5.81
CA PHE A 181 17.85 -5.12 -5.65
C PHE A 181 16.85 -4.69 -6.74
N ILE A 182 17.14 -4.98 -8.02
CA ILE A 182 16.25 -4.66 -9.14
C ILE A 182 14.90 -5.37 -8.96
N MET A 183 14.94 -6.65 -8.57
CA MET A 183 13.76 -7.46 -8.37
C MET A 183 12.92 -6.98 -7.18
N SER A 184 13.55 -6.55 -6.08
CA SER A 184 12.89 -5.87 -4.96
C SER A 184 12.08 -4.64 -5.40
N ILE A 185 12.68 -3.78 -6.23
CA ILE A 185 11.99 -2.60 -6.79
C ILE A 185 10.82 -3.03 -7.69
N LEU A 186 11.02 -4.04 -8.55
CA LEU A 186 9.96 -4.55 -9.42
C LEU A 186 8.79 -5.13 -8.64
N THR A 187 9.05 -5.98 -7.63
CA THR A 187 8.02 -6.49 -6.72
C THR A 187 7.26 -5.36 -6.06
N SER A 188 7.96 -4.37 -5.51
CA SER A 188 7.33 -3.19 -4.91
C SER A 188 6.41 -2.46 -5.88
N LEU A 189 6.85 -2.24 -7.13
CA LEU A 189 6.06 -1.59 -8.16
C LEU A 189 4.78 -2.38 -8.48
N PHE A 190 4.89 -3.69 -8.70
CA PHE A 190 3.73 -4.54 -8.97
C PHE A 190 2.79 -4.64 -7.77
N MET A 191 3.31 -4.63 -6.54
CA MET A 191 2.52 -4.59 -5.31
C MET A 191 1.73 -3.28 -5.18
N ILE A 192 2.32 -2.13 -5.50
CA ILE A 192 1.60 -0.85 -5.52
C ILE A 192 0.44 -0.90 -6.52
N VAL A 193 0.71 -1.39 -7.74
CA VAL A 193 -0.33 -1.57 -8.76
C VAL A 193 -1.42 -2.53 -8.29
N ASN A 194 -1.03 -3.63 -7.63
CA ASN A 194 -1.95 -4.60 -7.08
C ASN A 194 -2.88 -3.98 -6.04
N ILE A 195 -2.33 -3.27 -5.05
CA ILE A 195 -3.09 -2.57 -4.01
C ILE A 195 -4.10 -1.59 -4.63
N VAL A 196 -3.68 -0.78 -5.61
CA VAL A 196 -4.57 0.12 -6.36
C VAL A 196 -5.72 -0.66 -7.02
N LEU A 197 -5.44 -1.80 -7.65
CA LEU A 197 -6.47 -2.65 -8.26
C LEU A 197 -7.42 -3.25 -7.23
N LEU A 198 -6.94 -3.59 -6.02
CA LEU A 198 -7.79 -4.06 -4.93
C LEU A 198 -8.73 -2.95 -4.43
N TYR A 199 -8.24 -1.72 -4.27
CA TYR A 199 -9.09 -0.56 -3.97
C TYR A 199 -10.16 -0.32 -5.05
N LEU A 200 -9.78 -0.41 -6.33
CA LEU A 200 -10.73 -0.29 -7.43
C LEU A 200 -11.78 -1.40 -7.42
N THR A 201 -11.37 -2.63 -7.08
CA THR A 201 -12.28 -3.78 -6.97
C THR A 201 -13.30 -3.54 -5.87
N GLU A 202 -12.86 -3.12 -4.68
CA GLU A 202 -13.76 -2.83 -3.55
C GLU A 202 -14.73 -1.66 -3.85
N MET A 203 -14.29 -0.63 -4.59
CA MET A 203 -15.15 0.50 -4.96
C MET A 203 -16.16 0.19 -6.07
N ARG A 204 -15.73 -0.55 -7.10
CA ARG A 204 -16.51 -0.74 -8.32
C ARG A 204 -17.34 -2.04 -8.31
N MET A 205 -16.90 -3.05 -7.57
CA MET A 205 -17.56 -4.37 -7.50
C MET A 205 -18.17 -4.58 -6.12
N LEU A 206 -19.39 -4.06 -5.92
CA LEU A 206 -20.20 -4.24 -4.70
C LEU A 206 -20.84 -5.64 -4.62
N THR A 207 -20.03 -6.68 -4.86
CA THR A 207 -20.43 -8.08 -4.80
C THR A 207 -19.61 -8.81 -3.75
N PHE A 208 -20.18 -9.88 -3.18
CA PHE A 208 -19.50 -10.76 -2.24
C PHE A 208 -18.18 -11.30 -2.80
N GLN A 209 -18.18 -11.65 -4.08
CA GLN A 209 -16.98 -12.11 -4.79
C GLN A 209 -15.90 -11.03 -4.82
N GLY A 210 -16.22 -9.81 -5.21
CA GLY A 210 -15.25 -8.71 -5.28
C GLY A 210 -14.63 -8.43 -3.90
N GLN A 211 -15.47 -8.38 -2.87
CA GLN A 211 -15.01 -8.14 -1.49
C GLN A 211 -14.17 -9.30 -0.94
N LEU A 212 -14.54 -10.55 -1.21
CA LEU A 212 -13.78 -11.72 -0.79
C LEU A 212 -12.41 -11.75 -1.47
N VAL A 213 -12.35 -11.48 -2.78
CA VAL A 213 -11.08 -11.40 -3.52
C VAL A 213 -10.22 -10.26 -2.97
N ALA A 214 -10.78 -9.07 -2.75
CA ALA A 214 -10.04 -7.94 -2.19
C ALA A 214 -9.47 -8.22 -0.78
N ILE A 215 -10.28 -8.77 0.12
CA ILE A 215 -9.87 -9.13 1.49
C ILE A 215 -8.84 -10.26 1.48
N SER A 216 -9.07 -11.30 0.67
CA SER A 216 -8.18 -12.45 0.68
C SER A 216 -6.83 -12.14 0.02
N LEU A 217 -6.80 -11.44 -1.12
CA LEU A 217 -5.54 -11.00 -1.73
C LEU A 217 -4.78 -10.01 -0.84
N SER A 218 -5.47 -9.09 -0.15
CA SER A 218 -4.80 -8.21 0.83
C SER A 218 -4.23 -8.99 2.01
N LEU A 219 -4.87 -10.07 2.48
CA LEU A 219 -4.31 -10.95 3.51
C LEU A 219 -3.04 -11.68 3.03
N PHE A 220 -3.05 -12.25 1.83
CA PHE A 220 -1.87 -12.97 1.31
C PHE A 220 -0.73 -12.03 0.95
N ASN A 221 -1.04 -10.83 0.43
CA ASN A 221 -0.07 -9.75 0.28
C ASN A 221 0.56 -9.38 1.63
N LEU A 222 -0.24 -9.24 2.70
CA LEU A 222 0.29 -8.98 4.03
C LEU A 222 1.26 -10.09 4.47
N LEU A 223 0.89 -11.36 4.30
CA LEU A 223 1.75 -12.49 4.67
C LEU A 223 3.07 -12.48 3.88
N MET A 224 3.02 -12.23 2.57
CA MET A 224 4.20 -12.11 1.72
C MET A 224 5.09 -10.94 2.16
N MET A 225 4.53 -9.77 2.42
CA MET A 225 5.29 -8.58 2.85
C MET A 225 5.86 -8.73 4.27
N LEU A 226 5.17 -9.45 5.14
CA LEU A 226 5.72 -9.87 6.44
C LEU A 226 6.89 -10.85 6.24
N GLY A 227 6.78 -11.80 5.30
CA GLY A 227 7.88 -12.68 4.95
C GLY A 227 9.09 -11.95 4.39
N LEU A 228 8.87 -10.96 3.53
CA LEU A 228 9.92 -10.08 3.05
C LEU A 228 10.56 -9.29 4.20
N THR A 229 9.75 -8.80 5.14
CA THR A 229 10.24 -8.12 6.36
C THR A 229 11.12 -9.04 7.21
N PHE A 230 10.70 -10.28 7.44
CA PHE A 230 11.49 -11.27 8.18
C PHE A 230 12.78 -11.64 7.45
N PHE A 231 12.71 -11.81 6.13
CA PHE A 231 13.88 -12.03 5.29
C PHE A 231 14.87 -10.85 5.36
N ALA A 232 14.39 -9.62 5.18
CA ALA A 232 15.21 -8.42 5.25
C ALA A 232 15.86 -8.21 6.63
N SER A 233 15.19 -8.63 7.70
CA SER A 233 15.63 -8.38 9.07
C SER A 233 16.51 -9.48 9.66
N LEU A 234 16.22 -10.75 9.34
CA LEU A 234 16.84 -11.92 9.96
C LEU A 234 17.54 -12.83 8.94
N SER A 235 17.47 -12.51 7.64
CA SER A 235 17.92 -13.37 6.54
C SER A 235 17.28 -14.77 6.58
N ASN A 236 16.08 -14.87 7.17
CA ASN A 236 15.34 -16.13 7.31
C ASN A 236 14.32 -16.27 6.18
N LEU A 237 14.47 -17.33 5.37
CA LEU A 237 13.62 -17.61 4.22
C LEU A 237 12.35 -18.42 4.56
N TYR A 238 12.29 -19.12 5.70
CA TYR A 238 11.22 -20.08 5.99
C TYR A 238 9.82 -19.45 5.96
N PHE A 239 9.65 -18.31 6.63
CA PHE A 239 8.34 -17.65 6.69
C PHE A 239 7.93 -17.11 5.31
N LEU A 240 8.87 -16.55 4.55
CA LEU A 240 8.63 -16.06 3.20
C LEU A 240 8.23 -17.21 2.27
N THR A 241 8.98 -18.31 2.26
CA THR A 241 8.66 -19.53 1.50
C THR A 241 7.27 -20.06 1.84
N LEU A 242 6.92 -20.20 3.12
CA LEU A 242 5.58 -20.64 3.53
C LEU A 242 4.48 -19.67 3.08
N SER A 243 4.73 -18.36 3.15
CA SER A 243 3.79 -17.35 2.67
C SER A 243 3.58 -17.42 1.15
N MET A 244 4.62 -17.71 0.37
CA MET A 244 4.55 -17.88 -1.08
C MET A 244 3.76 -19.14 -1.47
N ILE A 245 3.98 -20.28 -0.79
CA ILE A 245 3.16 -21.50 -1.00
C ILE A 245 1.69 -21.20 -0.74
N ALA A 246 1.39 -20.61 0.41
CA ALA A 246 0.01 -20.33 0.80
C ALA A 246 -0.67 -19.36 -0.19
N SER A 247 0.08 -18.36 -0.66
CA SER A 247 -0.33 -17.40 -1.68
C SER A 247 -0.59 -18.06 -3.03
N MET A 248 0.27 -19.00 -3.44
CA MET A 248 0.13 -19.78 -4.68
C MET A 248 -1.12 -20.67 -4.65
N VAL A 249 -1.33 -21.41 -3.56
CA VAL A 249 -2.54 -22.23 -3.36
C VAL A 249 -3.77 -21.35 -3.49
N TRP A 250 -3.78 -20.20 -2.81
CA TRP A 250 -4.92 -19.31 -2.87
C TRP A 250 -5.14 -18.68 -4.25
N TYR A 251 -4.07 -18.29 -4.95
CA TYR A 251 -4.12 -17.76 -6.31
C TYR A 251 -4.80 -18.75 -7.28
N PHE A 252 -4.33 -20.00 -7.32
CA PHE A 252 -4.93 -21.02 -8.17
C PHE A 252 -6.36 -21.35 -7.74
N PHE A 253 -6.64 -21.37 -6.43
CA PHE A 253 -8.00 -21.56 -5.94
C PHE A 253 -8.96 -20.47 -6.46
N LEU A 254 -8.54 -19.19 -6.48
CA LEU A 254 -9.35 -18.09 -7.01
C LEU A 254 -9.53 -18.15 -8.53
N ILE A 255 -8.56 -18.73 -9.27
CA ILE A 255 -8.70 -18.96 -10.72
C ILE A 255 -9.74 -20.04 -11.00
N PHE A 256 -9.67 -21.17 -10.29
CA PHE A 256 -10.57 -22.29 -10.55
C PHE A 256 -11.94 -22.13 -9.89
N TYR A 257 -12.07 -21.38 -8.80
CA TYR A 257 -13.35 -21.25 -8.08
C TYR A 257 -13.97 -19.86 -8.26
N ASN A 258 -15.05 -19.81 -9.02
CA ASN A 258 -15.84 -18.60 -9.22
C ASN A 258 -16.89 -18.45 -8.11
N VAL A 259 -16.58 -17.61 -7.12
CA VAL A 259 -17.46 -17.29 -5.99
C VAL A 259 -18.76 -16.65 -6.50
N PRO A 260 -19.94 -17.06 -6.00
CA PRO A 260 -21.20 -16.47 -6.44
C PRO A 260 -21.30 -14.96 -6.14
N ALA A 261 -21.54 -14.16 -7.18
CA ALA A 261 -21.68 -12.71 -7.09
C ALA A 261 -23.03 -12.28 -6.48
N LYS A 262 -23.16 -12.35 -5.15
CA LYS A 262 -24.29 -11.76 -4.40
C LYS A 262 -24.01 -10.29 -4.10
N LYS A 263 -24.97 -9.39 -4.32
CA LYS A 263 -24.83 -7.98 -3.94
C LYS A 263 -24.81 -7.84 -2.42
N ILE A 264 -23.86 -7.07 -1.89
CA ILE A 264 -23.69 -6.83 -0.45
C ILE A 264 -23.49 -5.33 -0.21
N SER A 265 -23.86 -4.86 0.98
CA SER A 265 -23.44 -3.55 1.48
C SER A 265 -22.01 -3.64 2.01
N PRO A 266 -21.02 -3.02 1.35
CA PRO A 266 -19.62 -3.20 1.71
C PRO A 266 -19.37 -2.65 3.11
N LYS A 267 -18.68 -3.44 3.93
CA LYS A 267 -18.01 -2.99 5.15
C LYS A 267 -16.51 -3.21 4.96
N PRO A 268 -15.81 -2.27 4.29
CA PRO A 268 -14.41 -2.43 3.90
C PRO A 268 -13.43 -2.31 5.09
N PHE A 269 -13.89 -2.47 6.35
CA PHE A 269 -13.03 -2.29 7.53
C PHE A 269 -11.88 -3.30 7.55
N LEU A 270 -12.19 -4.59 7.36
CA LEU A 270 -11.16 -5.64 7.35
C LEU A 270 -10.18 -5.44 6.19
N PHE A 271 -10.70 -5.15 4.99
CA PHE A 271 -9.89 -4.83 3.82
C PHE A 271 -8.92 -3.67 4.09
N LEU A 272 -9.42 -2.56 4.63
CA LEU A 272 -8.62 -1.38 4.96
C LEU A 272 -7.50 -1.72 5.95
N VAL A 273 -7.81 -2.46 7.01
CA VAL A 273 -6.81 -2.87 8.02
C VAL A 273 -5.73 -3.73 7.37
N LEU A 274 -6.12 -4.72 6.57
CA LEU A 274 -5.17 -5.62 5.91
C LEU A 274 -4.27 -4.88 4.90
N VAL A 275 -4.83 -4.00 4.07
CA VAL A 275 -4.07 -3.23 3.08
C VAL A 275 -3.09 -2.27 3.76
N ASN A 276 -3.55 -1.49 4.74
CA ASN A 276 -2.65 -0.59 5.48
C ASN A 276 -1.53 -1.37 6.20
N LEU A 277 -1.83 -2.53 6.79
CA LEU A 277 -0.79 -3.38 7.40
C LEU A 277 0.18 -3.94 6.34
N THR A 278 -0.31 -4.28 5.15
CA THR A 278 0.52 -4.73 4.03
C THR A 278 1.50 -3.64 3.62
N GLU A 279 1.03 -2.40 3.47
CA GLU A 279 1.85 -1.25 3.12
C GLU A 279 2.90 -0.95 4.19
N LEU A 280 2.53 -1.03 5.48
CA LEU A 280 3.50 -0.87 6.56
C LEU A 280 4.57 -1.97 6.55
N ALA A 281 4.17 -3.22 6.36
CA ALA A 281 5.11 -4.34 6.25
C ALA A 281 6.03 -4.17 5.03
N MET A 282 5.49 -3.82 3.87
CA MET A 282 6.26 -3.55 2.66
C MET A 282 7.22 -2.38 2.85
N GLY A 283 6.72 -1.26 3.39
CA GLY A 283 7.52 -0.08 3.69
C GLY A 283 8.70 -0.38 4.59
N PHE A 284 8.50 -1.19 5.62
CA PHE A 284 9.56 -1.58 6.54
C PHE A 284 10.54 -2.55 5.87
N GLY A 285 10.04 -3.64 5.29
CA GLY A 285 10.87 -4.68 4.67
C GLY A 285 11.74 -4.14 3.54
N GLU A 286 11.16 -3.40 2.61
CA GLU A 286 11.87 -2.78 1.48
C GLU A 286 12.85 -1.70 1.92
N SER A 287 12.51 -0.90 2.94
CA SER A 287 13.45 0.11 3.45
C SER A 287 14.68 -0.52 4.10
N VAL A 288 14.50 -1.62 4.84
CA VAL A 288 15.61 -2.37 5.44
C VAL A 288 16.44 -3.09 4.36
N LEU A 289 15.76 -3.79 3.44
CA LEU A 289 16.41 -4.54 2.37
C LEU A 289 17.16 -3.62 1.41
N GLY A 290 16.51 -2.56 0.92
CA GLY A 290 17.07 -1.57 0.03
C GLY A 290 18.26 -0.83 0.65
N PHE A 291 18.21 -0.50 1.94
CA PHE A 291 19.35 0.07 2.66
C PHE A 291 20.54 -0.90 2.68
N ASN A 292 20.30 -2.17 3.04
CA ASN A 292 21.37 -3.16 3.17
C ASN A 292 22.00 -3.48 1.80
N LEU A 293 21.19 -3.73 0.78
CA LEU A 293 21.66 -4.07 -0.56
C LEU A 293 22.44 -2.93 -1.18
N THR A 294 21.87 -1.72 -1.24
CA THR A 294 22.51 -0.58 -1.92
C THR A 294 23.81 -0.16 -1.25
N ASN A 295 23.87 -0.15 0.09
CA ASN A 295 25.12 0.13 0.78
C ASN A 295 26.16 -0.96 0.51
N SER A 296 25.75 -2.23 0.45
CA SER A 296 26.67 -3.33 0.14
C SER A 296 27.20 -3.32 -1.30
N LEU A 297 26.48 -2.68 -2.23
CA LEU A 297 26.81 -2.58 -3.65
C LEU A 297 27.69 -1.37 -3.97
N PHE A 298 27.42 -0.23 -3.34
CA PHE A 298 27.99 1.06 -3.74
C PHE A 298 28.95 1.68 -2.71
N VAL A 299 29.08 1.11 -1.51
CA VAL A 299 30.00 1.61 -0.48
C VAL A 299 31.25 0.73 -0.45
N ASN A 300 32.38 1.28 -0.87
CA ASN A 300 33.67 0.58 -0.88
C ASN A 300 34.06 0.05 0.51
N THR A 301 34.44 -1.22 0.56
CA THR A 301 34.84 -1.99 1.74
C THR A 301 36.06 -1.45 2.50
N MET A 302 36.91 -0.62 1.88
CA MET A 302 38.15 -0.12 2.51
C MET A 302 37.96 0.85 3.69
N ASN A 303 36.82 1.53 3.81
CA ASN A 303 36.51 2.34 5.01
C ASN A 303 35.59 1.61 6.00
N CYS A 304 35.27 0.35 5.70
CA CYS A 304 34.16 -0.37 6.30
C CYS A 304 34.63 -1.42 7.32
N GLU A 305 35.88 -1.87 7.34
CA GLU A 305 36.34 -2.75 8.45
C GLU A 305 36.29 -2.05 9.83
N MET A 306 36.25 -0.72 9.89
CA MET A 306 35.96 0.04 11.12
C MET A 306 34.47 0.40 11.32
N MET A 307 33.58 0.14 10.36
CA MET A 307 32.15 0.53 10.40
C MET A 307 31.14 -0.56 9.99
N ILE A 308 31.56 -1.76 9.56
CA ILE A 308 30.74 -2.99 9.42
C ILE A 308 30.49 -3.58 10.82
N GLY A 309 30.24 -2.72 11.80
CA GLY A 309 29.38 -3.08 12.90
C GLY A 309 27.95 -2.99 12.41
N SER A 310 27.07 -3.83 12.94
CA SER A 310 25.62 -3.87 12.80
C SER A 310 24.87 -2.59 13.23
N HIS A 311 25.49 -1.41 13.07
CA HIS A 311 25.11 -0.14 13.68
C HIS A 311 25.12 1.05 12.73
N MET A 312 25.38 0.87 11.42
CA MET A 312 25.27 1.98 10.47
C MET A 312 23.78 2.38 10.32
N MET A 313 23.39 3.48 10.96
CA MET A 313 22.01 3.97 10.93
C MET A 313 21.67 4.75 9.66
N ARG A 314 22.67 5.35 9.01
CA ARG A 314 22.48 6.28 7.89
C ARG A 314 23.31 5.84 6.68
N SER A 315 22.70 5.89 5.50
CA SER A 315 23.38 5.61 4.25
C SER A 315 24.33 6.77 3.91
N PRO A 316 25.57 6.49 3.51
CA PRO A 316 26.51 7.52 3.10
C PRO A 316 26.08 8.17 1.77
N PHE A 317 26.36 9.46 1.61
CA PHE A 317 25.95 10.24 0.42
C PHE A 317 26.61 9.79 -0.89
N ASN A 318 27.63 8.92 -0.84
CA ASN A 318 28.23 8.33 -2.03
C ASN A 318 27.40 7.18 -2.64
N ASN A 319 26.47 6.60 -1.88
CA ASN A 319 25.54 5.60 -2.40
C ASN A 319 24.49 6.29 -3.27
N PRO A 320 24.34 5.99 -4.58
CA PRO A 320 23.38 6.68 -5.46
C PRO A 320 21.92 6.54 -5.01
N PHE A 321 21.60 5.57 -4.16
CA PHE A 321 20.27 5.34 -3.59
C PHE A 321 20.10 5.87 -2.15
N TRP A 322 21.06 6.65 -1.64
CA TRP A 322 20.99 7.24 -0.29
C TRP A 322 19.71 8.05 -0.08
N TRP A 323 19.20 8.70 -1.14
CA TRP A 323 18.00 9.53 -1.06
C TRP A 323 16.73 8.68 -0.85
N LEU A 324 16.69 7.48 -1.42
CA LEU A 324 15.55 6.57 -1.32
C LEU A 324 15.59 5.75 -0.02
N PHE A 325 16.78 5.29 0.37
CA PHE A 325 17.04 4.48 1.57
C PHE A 325 18.06 5.16 2.50
N PRO A 326 17.73 6.32 3.10
CA PRO A 326 18.67 7.12 3.88
C PRO A 326 18.97 6.52 5.25
N ILE A 327 18.02 5.80 5.84
CA ILE A 327 18.06 5.33 7.22
C ILE A 327 17.61 3.88 7.26
N ASN A 328 18.24 3.06 8.11
CA ASN A 328 17.82 1.68 8.34
C ASN A 328 16.83 1.57 9.52
N PRO A 329 15.52 1.32 9.26
CA PRO A 329 14.51 1.22 10.32
C PRO A 329 14.84 0.17 11.40
N LEU A 330 15.41 -0.97 10.99
CA LEU A 330 15.74 -2.06 11.91
C LEU A 330 16.77 -1.61 12.95
N THR A 331 17.83 -0.92 12.52
CA THR A 331 18.87 -0.41 13.42
C THR A 331 18.32 0.62 14.42
N MET A 332 17.37 1.45 14.01
CA MET A 332 16.73 2.41 14.91
C MET A 332 15.88 1.71 15.98
N ILE A 333 15.17 0.66 15.60
CA ILE A 333 14.37 -0.14 16.53
C ILE A 333 15.27 -0.89 17.52
N THR A 334 16.34 -1.54 17.06
CA THR A 334 17.25 -2.27 17.96
C THR A 334 17.93 -1.34 18.96
N MET A 335 18.34 -0.14 18.54
CA MET A 335 18.86 0.87 19.47
C MET A 335 17.81 1.34 20.48
N THR A 336 16.54 1.47 20.07
CA THR A 336 15.44 1.81 20.97
C THR A 336 15.20 0.69 22.00
N ILE A 337 15.26 -0.57 21.57
CA ILE A 337 15.15 -1.74 22.46
C ILE A 337 16.28 -1.77 23.48
N MET A 338 17.50 -1.37 23.10
CA MET A 338 18.65 -1.33 24.02
C MET A 338 18.57 -0.16 25.01
N LYS A 339 17.98 0.96 24.61
CA LYS A 339 17.97 2.20 25.41
C LYS A 339 16.93 2.23 26.53
N TYR A 340 15.74 1.66 26.31
CA TYR A 340 14.60 1.83 27.22
C TYR A 340 14.37 0.60 28.11
N ASN A 341 13.88 0.81 29.34
CA ASN A 341 13.40 -0.25 30.23
C ASN A 341 12.12 -0.91 29.69
N LEU A 342 11.69 -2.07 30.23
CA LEU A 342 10.53 -2.82 29.73
C LEU A 342 9.27 -1.97 29.45
N LEU A 343 8.87 -1.12 30.40
CA LEU A 343 7.73 -0.22 30.24
C LEU A 343 7.96 0.80 29.11
N GLY A 344 9.19 1.32 29.01
CA GLY A 344 9.59 2.21 27.92
C GLY A 344 9.60 1.50 26.57
N LYS A 345 10.00 0.22 26.51
CA LYS A 345 9.98 -0.59 25.28
C LYS A 345 8.56 -0.77 24.76
N LEU A 346 7.59 -1.03 25.63
CA LEU A 346 6.18 -1.20 25.23
C LEU A 346 5.59 0.01 24.51
N VAL A 347 6.09 1.22 24.80
CA VAL A 347 5.62 2.46 24.17
C VAL A 347 6.54 2.89 23.04
N MET A 348 7.85 2.93 23.28
CA MET A 348 8.82 3.49 22.34
C MET A 348 9.11 2.57 21.17
N VAL A 349 9.03 1.24 21.33
CA VAL A 349 9.29 0.32 20.20
C VAL A 349 8.19 0.43 19.14
N PRO A 350 6.88 0.28 19.46
CA PRO A 350 5.83 0.48 18.46
C PRO A 350 5.84 1.89 17.85
N PHE A 351 6.11 2.91 18.68
CA PHE A 351 6.28 4.27 18.22
C PHE A 351 7.40 4.35 17.18
N MET A 352 8.62 3.95 17.54
CA MET A 352 9.77 4.00 16.63
C MET A 352 9.57 3.17 15.38
N THR A 353 8.96 1.98 15.47
CA THR A 353 8.66 1.15 14.29
C THR A 353 7.76 1.87 13.30
N ILE A 354 6.63 2.43 13.76
CA ILE A 354 5.72 3.18 12.88
C ILE A 354 6.44 4.41 12.33
N MET A 355 7.15 5.14 13.18
CA MET A 355 7.87 6.36 12.81
C MET A 355 8.90 6.13 11.70
N THR A 356 9.82 5.18 11.90
CA THR A 356 10.92 4.95 10.97
C THR A 356 10.46 4.33 9.66
N THR A 357 9.35 3.61 9.70
CA THR A 357 8.73 3.02 8.51
C THR A 357 7.99 4.06 7.70
N THR A 358 7.05 4.77 8.34
CA THR A 358 6.10 5.64 7.64
C THR A 358 6.72 6.94 7.17
N MET A 359 7.88 7.29 7.73
CA MET A 359 8.66 8.40 7.25
C MET A 359 9.84 7.98 6.37
N ALA A 360 10.00 6.70 6.02
CA ALA A 360 11.00 6.31 5.02
C ALA A 360 10.61 6.90 3.65
N PRO A 361 11.53 7.51 2.89
CA PRO A 361 11.22 8.07 1.57
C PRO A 361 10.57 7.07 0.63
N PHE A 362 11.05 5.81 0.63
CA PHE A 362 10.42 4.71 -0.11
C PHE A 362 8.93 4.56 0.24
N TYR A 363 8.60 4.49 1.52
CA TYR A 363 7.22 4.36 1.98
C TYR A 363 6.34 5.52 1.52
N VAL A 364 6.85 6.74 1.66
CA VAL A 364 6.11 7.95 1.26
C VAL A 364 5.89 8.02 -0.25
N ILE A 365 6.87 7.60 -1.05
CA ILE A 365 6.74 7.52 -2.51
C ILE A 365 5.70 6.46 -2.88
N MET A 366 5.78 5.28 -2.28
CA MET A 366 4.85 4.17 -2.50
C MET A 366 3.41 4.58 -2.18
N MET A 367 3.15 5.02 -0.95
CA MET A 367 1.84 5.48 -0.51
C MET A 367 1.37 6.70 -1.32
N GLY A 368 2.29 7.63 -1.63
CA GLY A 368 2.00 8.80 -2.45
C GLY A 368 1.54 8.43 -3.86
N ALA A 369 2.16 7.43 -4.50
CA ALA A 369 1.79 6.96 -5.83
C ALA A 369 0.39 6.34 -5.86
N GLU A 370 0.09 5.49 -4.87
CA GLU A 370 -1.21 4.84 -4.73
C GLU A 370 -2.33 5.86 -4.48
N MET A 371 -2.13 6.77 -3.52
CA MET A 371 -3.08 7.84 -3.21
C MET A 371 -3.28 8.79 -4.39
N SER A 372 -2.22 9.09 -5.14
CA SER A 372 -2.30 9.91 -6.36
C SER A 372 -3.23 9.28 -7.40
N TYR A 373 -3.20 7.96 -7.56
CA TYR A 373 -4.11 7.26 -8.46
C TYR A 373 -5.57 7.34 -7.97
N LEU A 374 -5.82 7.17 -6.68
CA LEU A 374 -7.17 7.31 -6.12
C LEU A 374 -7.70 8.76 -6.21
N VAL A 375 -6.82 9.76 -6.14
CA VAL A 375 -7.14 11.17 -6.40
C VAL A 375 -7.40 11.40 -7.89
N TYR A 376 -6.68 10.75 -8.79
CA TYR A 376 -6.95 10.79 -10.22
C TYR A 376 -8.34 10.22 -10.57
N GLU A 377 -8.76 9.14 -9.91
CA GLU A 377 -10.12 8.62 -10.04
C GLU A 377 -11.18 9.63 -9.54
N ARG A 378 -10.84 10.48 -8.57
CA ARG A 378 -11.70 11.57 -8.11
C ARG A 378 -11.81 12.65 -9.19
N PHE A 379 -10.69 13.04 -9.78
CA PHE A 379 -10.63 14.04 -10.84
C PHE A 379 -11.56 13.69 -12.01
N LYS A 380 -11.67 12.41 -12.37
CA LYS A 380 -12.60 11.94 -13.42
C LYS A 380 -14.08 12.12 -13.07
N LYS A 381 -14.45 12.09 -11.79
CA LYS A 381 -15.85 12.12 -11.32
C LYS A 381 -16.36 13.52 -10.98
N VAL A 382 -15.47 14.41 -10.58
CA VAL A 382 -15.82 15.78 -10.16
C VAL A 382 -16.45 16.57 -11.30
N LYS A 383 -17.54 17.31 -11.00
CA LYS A 383 -18.27 18.10 -11.99
C LYS A 383 -17.74 19.53 -12.11
N THR A 384 -17.46 20.17 -10.98
CA THR A 384 -17.12 21.59 -10.94
C THR A 384 -15.68 21.89 -11.40
N ARG A 385 -15.50 22.93 -12.23
CA ARG A 385 -14.16 23.34 -12.72
C ARG A 385 -13.20 23.70 -11.58
N TYR A 386 -13.72 24.34 -10.53
CA TYR A 386 -12.94 24.69 -9.34
C TYR A 386 -12.37 23.44 -8.67
N LEU A 387 -13.20 22.42 -8.41
CA LEU A 387 -12.75 21.21 -7.74
C LEU A 387 -11.87 20.34 -8.66
N LYS A 388 -12.06 20.39 -9.99
CA LYS A 388 -11.11 19.78 -10.95
C LYS A 388 -9.71 20.39 -10.85
N ALA A 389 -9.61 21.73 -10.90
CA ALA A 389 -8.34 22.44 -10.75
C ALA A 389 -7.72 22.15 -9.38
N TRP A 390 -8.55 22.10 -8.34
CA TRP A 390 -8.09 21.75 -6.99
C TRP A 390 -7.53 20.33 -6.90
N THR A 391 -8.23 19.35 -7.48
CA THR A 391 -7.79 17.94 -7.50
C THR A 391 -6.50 17.76 -8.30
N LEU A 392 -6.31 18.54 -9.37
CA LEU A 392 -5.03 18.61 -10.09
C LEU A 392 -3.91 19.20 -9.22
N GLY A 393 -4.22 20.23 -8.42
CA GLY A 393 -3.31 20.80 -7.42
C GLY A 393 -2.89 19.78 -6.35
N ILE A 394 -3.81 18.90 -5.93
CA ILE A 394 -3.50 17.80 -5.01
C ILE A 394 -2.52 16.81 -5.67
N LEU A 395 -2.81 16.39 -6.91
CA LEU A 395 -2.00 15.42 -7.65
C LEU A 395 -0.56 15.92 -7.93
N THR A 396 -0.41 17.21 -8.20
CA THR A 396 0.91 17.86 -8.33
C THR A 396 1.56 18.16 -6.99
N GLY A 397 0.76 18.39 -5.95
CA GLY A 397 1.22 18.67 -4.59
C GLY A 397 1.88 17.50 -3.90
N ILE A 398 1.45 16.25 -4.18
CA ILE A 398 2.05 15.04 -3.58
C ILE A 398 3.57 14.94 -3.85
N PRO A 399 4.07 14.87 -5.11
CA PRO A 399 5.51 14.74 -5.34
C PRO A 399 6.32 15.94 -4.80
N ILE A 400 5.74 17.14 -4.79
CA ILE A 400 6.45 18.36 -4.38
C ILE A 400 6.49 18.49 -2.85
N PHE A 401 5.33 18.49 -2.20
CA PHE A 401 5.18 18.83 -0.78
C PHE A 401 5.18 17.63 0.16
N VAL A 402 5.00 16.41 -0.37
CA VAL A 402 5.05 15.18 0.44
C VAL A 402 6.39 14.47 0.30
N VAL A 403 7.02 14.54 -0.89
CA VAL A 403 8.31 13.89 -1.16
C VAL A 403 9.44 14.91 -1.21
N LEU A 404 9.45 15.82 -2.18
CA LEU A 404 10.64 16.61 -2.51
C LEU A 404 11.06 17.60 -1.41
N ILE A 405 10.17 18.54 -1.05
CA ILE A 405 10.48 19.60 -0.10
C ILE A 405 10.76 19.08 1.32
N PRO A 406 9.91 18.23 1.95
CA PRO A 406 10.12 17.87 3.34
C PRO A 406 11.38 17.02 3.56
N TYR A 407 11.74 16.16 2.59
CA TYR A 407 12.85 15.24 2.74
C TYR A 407 14.18 15.79 2.28
N TYR A 408 14.21 16.64 1.25
CA TYR A 408 15.46 17.04 0.60
C TYR A 408 15.77 18.53 0.69
N THR A 409 15.06 19.25 1.55
CA THR A 409 15.33 20.67 1.82
C THR A 409 15.28 20.95 3.31
N ASN A 410 15.83 22.11 3.71
CA ASN A 410 15.77 22.56 5.10
C ASN A 410 14.43 23.26 5.44
N TYR A 411 13.49 23.33 4.49
CA TYR A 411 12.20 23.98 4.71
C TYR A 411 11.28 23.12 5.57
N TYR A 412 10.49 23.79 6.39
CA TYR A 412 9.55 23.13 7.27
C TYR A 412 8.22 22.85 6.56
N ILE A 413 7.83 21.59 6.55
CA ILE A 413 6.50 21.08 6.26
C ILE A 413 6.14 20.20 7.46
N PHE A 414 5.00 20.52 8.07
CA PHE A 414 4.67 19.98 9.38
C PHE A 414 4.63 18.45 9.36
N GLY A 415 5.38 17.86 10.31
CA GLY A 415 5.49 16.42 10.60
C GLY A 415 6.25 15.56 9.59
N MET A 416 6.80 16.14 8.52
CA MET A 416 7.57 15.40 7.50
C MET A 416 9.01 15.90 7.35
N SER A 417 9.28 17.16 7.70
CA SER A 417 10.63 17.74 7.63
C SER A 417 11.51 17.37 8.83
N GLY A 418 12.83 17.51 8.67
CA GLY A 418 13.80 17.40 9.76
C GLY A 418 14.50 16.05 9.88
N MET A 419 14.05 15.04 9.13
CA MET A 419 14.60 13.67 9.24
C MET A 419 15.95 13.49 8.55
N ILE A 420 16.05 13.86 7.27
CA ILE A 420 17.28 13.68 6.49
C ILE A 420 18.14 14.93 6.64
N PHE A 421 17.51 16.09 6.43
CA PHE A 421 18.11 17.40 6.61
C PHE A 421 17.43 18.14 7.75
N PRO A 422 18.20 18.67 8.71
CA PRO A 422 17.65 19.38 9.85
C PRO A 422 17.01 20.70 9.40
N VAL A 423 15.84 20.98 9.95
CA VAL A 423 15.17 22.27 9.73
C VAL A 423 15.94 23.34 10.49
N THR A 424 16.34 24.40 9.78
CA THR A 424 17.01 25.56 10.39
C THR A 424 16.00 26.68 10.64
N LEU A 425 16.38 27.63 11.51
CA LEU A 425 15.46 28.67 11.99
C LEU A 425 14.92 29.55 10.85
N ALA A 426 15.77 29.98 9.91
CA ALA A 426 15.35 30.86 8.83
C ALA A 426 14.34 30.18 7.87
N PRO A 427 14.61 28.99 7.29
CA PRO A 427 13.62 28.23 6.52
C PRO A 427 12.33 27.92 7.28
N PHE A 428 12.41 27.63 8.58
CA PHE A 428 11.22 27.44 9.41
C PHE A 428 10.32 28.68 9.44
N VAL A 429 10.89 29.85 9.69
CA VAL A 429 10.14 31.13 9.71
C VAL A 429 9.55 31.41 8.33
N ILE A 430 10.32 31.23 7.26
CA ILE A 430 9.86 31.42 5.88
C ILE A 430 8.66 30.50 5.60
N SER A 431 8.76 29.21 5.94
CA SER A 431 7.66 28.25 5.79
C SER A 431 6.40 28.69 6.51
N LEU A 432 6.50 29.16 7.76
CA LEU A 432 5.34 29.62 8.53
C LEU A 432 4.69 30.87 7.91
N VAL A 433 5.50 31.84 7.47
CA VAL A 433 5.00 33.05 6.80
C VAL A 433 4.28 32.70 5.51
N VAL A 434 4.87 31.84 4.68
CA VAL A 434 4.26 31.37 3.43
C VAL A 434 2.95 30.65 3.71
N ILE A 435 2.94 29.68 4.64
CA ILE A 435 1.72 28.93 4.98
C ILE A 435 0.63 29.86 5.52
N ALA A 436 0.97 30.82 6.38
CA ALA A 436 0.02 31.80 6.90
C ALA A 436 -0.55 32.66 5.76
N LEU A 437 0.31 33.22 4.90
CA LEU A 437 -0.08 34.04 3.75
C LEU A 437 -1.02 33.26 2.82
N PHE A 438 -0.65 32.07 2.36
CA PHE A 438 -1.52 31.28 1.48
C PHE A 438 -2.82 30.85 2.18
N SER A 439 -2.78 30.53 3.48
CA SER A 439 -3.99 30.20 4.24
C SER A 439 -4.92 31.40 4.40
N THR A 440 -4.40 32.63 4.48
CA THR A 440 -5.24 33.84 4.47
C THR A 440 -5.91 34.07 3.12
N LEU A 441 -5.19 33.88 2.01
CA LEU A 441 -5.65 34.21 0.66
C LEU A 441 -6.65 33.18 0.10
N PHE A 442 -6.37 31.90 0.32
CA PHE A 442 -7.10 30.79 -0.29
C PHE A 442 -7.84 29.91 0.71
N GLY A 443 -7.63 30.15 2.01
CA GLY A 443 -8.16 29.36 3.10
C GLY A 443 -7.24 28.20 3.50
N ARG A 444 -7.60 27.55 4.60
CA ARG A 444 -6.86 26.41 5.18
C ARG A 444 -6.71 25.23 4.22
N GLY A 445 -7.56 25.15 3.19
CA GLY A 445 -7.52 24.12 2.17
C GLY A 445 -6.17 24.00 1.49
N VAL A 446 -5.46 25.11 1.22
CA VAL A 446 -4.12 25.04 0.60
C VAL A 446 -3.19 24.19 1.45
N TYR A 447 -3.08 24.47 2.74
CA TYR A 447 -2.21 23.67 3.58
C TYR A 447 -2.72 22.23 3.72
N CYS A 448 -3.97 22.05 4.16
CA CYS A 448 -4.47 20.72 4.47
C CYS A 448 -4.56 19.83 3.22
N ASN A 449 -5.04 20.32 2.09
CA ASN A 449 -5.27 19.45 0.93
C ASN A 449 -4.11 19.44 -0.07
N LEU A 450 -3.22 20.45 -0.09
CA LEU A 450 -2.12 20.53 -1.08
C LEU A 450 -0.76 20.19 -0.47
N VAL A 451 -0.53 20.54 0.79
CA VAL A 451 0.79 20.37 1.45
C VAL A 451 0.81 19.19 2.42
N CYS A 452 -0.27 18.96 3.14
CA CYS A 452 -0.29 18.02 4.26
C CYS A 452 -0.53 16.57 3.82
N MET A 453 0.48 15.70 3.97
CA MET A 453 0.40 14.26 3.63
C MET A 453 -0.84 13.58 4.20
N SER A 454 -1.12 13.79 5.49
CA SER A 454 -2.28 13.19 6.17
C SER A 454 -3.63 13.46 5.50
N ALA A 455 -3.78 14.61 4.86
CA ALA A 455 -5.04 15.01 4.25
C ALA A 455 -5.09 14.68 2.74
N HIS A 456 -3.95 14.53 2.07
CA HIS A 456 -3.87 13.88 0.75
C HIS A 456 -4.49 12.48 0.79
N MET A 457 -4.18 11.72 1.84
CA MET A 457 -4.65 10.34 2.00
C MET A 457 -6.15 10.20 2.24
N TRP A 458 -6.82 11.24 2.71
CA TRP A 458 -8.29 11.28 2.84
C TRP A 458 -8.99 11.98 1.68
N SER A 459 -8.24 12.63 0.78
CA SER A 459 -8.77 13.45 -0.32
C SER A 459 -9.11 12.66 -1.59
N ASN A 460 -9.34 11.35 -1.47
CA ASN A 460 -9.55 10.44 -2.60
C ASN A 460 -10.93 9.77 -2.59
N VAL A 461 -11.30 9.11 -3.70
CA VAL A 461 -12.64 8.52 -3.90
C VAL A 461 -12.96 7.43 -2.88
N PHE A 462 -11.98 6.62 -2.47
CA PHE A 462 -12.22 5.48 -1.59
C PHE A 462 -12.57 5.93 -0.18
N TYR A 463 -11.78 6.85 0.39
CA TYR A 463 -11.97 7.27 1.78
C TYR A 463 -13.18 8.21 1.96
N GLU A 464 -13.65 8.85 0.90
CA GLU A 464 -14.80 9.75 0.91
C GLU A 464 -16.08 9.13 1.47
N GLN A 465 -16.23 7.80 1.39
CA GLN A 465 -17.38 7.05 1.92
C GLN A 465 -17.43 7.03 3.46
N PHE A 466 -16.31 7.24 4.14
CA PHE A 466 -16.22 7.25 5.61
C PHE A 466 -16.41 8.66 6.18
N SER A 467 -17.38 9.43 5.69
CA SER A 467 -17.68 10.74 6.30
C SER A 467 -18.20 10.58 7.74
N ALA A 468 -17.79 11.46 8.66
CA ALA A 468 -18.19 11.36 10.06
C ALA A 468 -19.71 11.54 10.20
N LYS A 469 -20.42 10.73 11.00
CA LYS A 469 -21.88 10.83 11.12
C LYS A 469 -22.35 12.06 11.91
N LYS A 470 -21.61 12.45 12.95
CA LYS A 470 -21.93 13.56 13.85
C LYS A 470 -20.67 14.32 14.23
N ASN A 471 -20.80 15.62 14.49
CA ASN A 471 -19.76 16.41 15.14
C ASN A 471 -20.23 16.87 16.52
N SER A 472 -19.39 16.70 17.54
CA SER A 472 -19.68 17.12 18.92
C SER A 472 -19.03 18.47 19.18
N LYS A 473 -19.76 19.36 19.89
CA LYS A 473 -19.23 20.66 20.33
C LYS A 473 -18.03 20.52 21.27
N PHE A 474 -17.91 19.40 21.97
CA PHE A 474 -16.78 19.11 22.86
C PHE A 474 -15.43 19.22 22.14
N TRP A 475 -15.35 18.72 20.91
CA TRP A 475 -14.13 18.76 20.10
C TRP A 475 -13.72 20.17 19.66
N ASP A 476 -14.66 21.11 19.57
CA ASP A 476 -14.34 22.49 19.26
C ASP A 476 -13.61 23.20 20.41
N TYR A 477 -13.84 22.79 21.66
CA TYR A 477 -13.09 23.26 22.83
C TYR A 477 -11.73 22.58 22.95
N LEU A 478 -11.69 21.23 22.84
CA LEU A 478 -10.44 20.46 22.92
C LEU A 478 -9.41 20.88 21.88
N ARG A 479 -9.84 21.37 20.71
CA ARG A 479 -8.94 21.89 19.68
C ARG A 479 -7.98 22.97 20.21
N TRP A 480 -8.45 23.83 21.11
CA TRP A 480 -7.60 24.88 21.70
C TRP A 480 -6.58 24.30 22.67
N ILE A 481 -6.94 23.24 23.40
CA ILE A 481 -6.01 22.52 24.28
C ILE A 481 -4.90 21.88 23.45
N PHE A 482 -5.23 21.21 22.34
CA PHE A 482 -4.23 20.59 21.46
C PHE A 482 -3.41 21.59 20.61
N LEU A 483 -3.82 22.86 20.56
CA LEU A 483 -2.99 23.93 19.98
C LEU A 483 -1.83 24.32 20.91
N VAL A 484 -1.99 24.19 22.23
CA VAL A 484 -0.96 24.59 23.20
C VAL A 484 0.36 23.82 23.01
N PRO A 485 0.38 22.48 22.88
CA PRO A 485 1.62 21.74 22.60
C PRO A 485 2.36 22.20 21.35
N LEU A 486 1.64 22.58 20.28
CA LEU A 486 2.26 23.15 19.07
C LEU A 486 3.00 24.44 19.39
N ILE A 487 2.32 25.37 20.06
CA ILE A 487 2.89 26.70 20.40
C ILE A 487 4.13 26.52 21.28
N VAL A 488 4.06 25.62 22.26
CA VAL A 488 5.19 25.29 23.13
C VAL A 488 6.36 24.71 22.32
N ALA A 489 6.10 23.75 21.43
CA ALA A 489 7.14 23.14 20.59
C ALA A 489 7.82 24.18 19.68
N PHE A 490 7.04 25.07 19.06
CA PHE A 490 7.55 26.14 18.21
C PHE A 490 8.38 27.15 18.98
N TYR A 491 7.91 27.56 20.16
CA TYR A 491 8.65 28.45 21.04
C TYR A 491 10.00 27.85 21.46
N LEU A 492 9.99 26.59 21.92
CA LEU A 492 11.21 25.90 22.33
C LEU A 492 12.18 25.72 21.15
N PHE A 493 11.68 25.43 19.95
CA PHE A 493 12.50 25.33 18.75
C PHE A 493 13.18 26.67 18.41
N VAL A 494 12.44 27.78 18.45
CA VAL A 494 13.00 29.11 18.21
C VAL A 494 14.05 29.47 19.26
N MET A 495 13.79 29.19 20.54
CA MET A 495 14.74 29.44 21.62
C MET A 495 16.01 28.60 21.49
N MET A 496 15.89 27.36 21.02
CA MET A 496 17.02 26.49 20.69
C MET A 496 17.81 27.01 19.48
N GLY A 497 17.12 27.46 18.43
CA GLY A 497 17.75 28.06 17.24
C GLY A 497 18.47 29.39 17.53
N LEU A 498 18.04 30.14 18.54
CA LEU A 498 18.72 31.34 19.05
C LEU A 498 19.85 31.03 20.05
N GLY A 499 20.11 29.77 20.35
CA GLY A 499 21.18 29.33 21.26
C GLY A 499 20.89 29.56 22.75
N LYS A 500 19.66 29.91 23.13
CA LYS A 500 19.29 30.21 24.53
C LYS A 500 19.00 28.95 25.37
N ILE A 501 18.64 27.84 24.73
CA ILE A 501 18.31 26.56 25.38
C ILE A 501 18.97 25.43 24.58
N ARG A 502 19.44 24.38 25.26
CA ARG A 502 19.90 23.14 24.62
C ARG A 502 19.05 21.98 25.14
N LEU A 503 18.24 21.40 24.26
CA LEU A 503 17.45 20.21 24.54
C LEU A 503 18.07 19.00 23.83
N PRO A 504 18.01 17.80 24.43
CA PRO A 504 18.56 16.59 23.82
C PRO A 504 17.75 16.12 22.60
N ILE A 505 16.49 16.54 22.49
CA ILE A 505 15.58 16.18 21.40
C ILE A 505 15.04 17.49 20.82
N ASN A 506 15.05 17.60 19.50
CA ASN A 506 14.45 18.73 18.82
C ASN A 506 12.92 18.74 19.09
N PRO A 507 12.38 19.78 19.76
CA PRO A 507 10.96 19.83 20.11
C PRO A 507 10.05 19.87 18.88
N LEU A 508 10.52 20.45 17.77
CA LEU A 508 9.78 20.53 16.51
C LEU A 508 9.57 19.14 15.91
N ASP A 509 10.66 18.37 15.83
CA ASP A 509 10.66 17.02 15.28
C ASP A 509 9.83 16.11 16.19
N PHE A 510 10.02 16.18 17.51
CA PHE A 510 9.24 15.39 18.46
C PHE A 510 7.72 15.64 18.32
N TYR A 511 7.29 16.90 18.27
CA TYR A 511 5.87 17.24 18.12
C TYR A 511 5.32 16.75 16.76
N GLY A 512 6.07 16.97 15.68
CA GLY A 512 5.71 16.52 14.34
C GLY A 512 5.57 14.99 14.26
N MET A 513 6.57 14.28 14.78
CA MET A 513 6.59 12.82 14.87
C MET A 513 5.41 12.29 15.68
N PHE A 514 5.19 12.82 16.89
CA PHE A 514 4.08 12.38 17.73
C PHE A 514 2.70 12.64 17.09
N THR A 515 2.47 13.84 16.57
CA THR A 515 1.15 14.24 16.10
C THR A 515 0.81 13.65 14.73
N LEU A 516 1.74 13.72 13.76
CA LEU A 516 1.48 13.28 12.39
C LEU A 516 1.87 11.84 12.09
N ASN A 517 2.77 11.23 12.85
CA ASN A 517 3.22 9.88 12.55
C ASN A 517 2.79 8.85 13.61
N TYR A 518 2.24 9.28 14.75
CA TYR A 518 1.64 8.35 15.71
C TYR A 518 0.14 8.57 15.88
N ILE A 519 -0.28 9.75 16.34
CA ILE A 519 -1.70 10.06 16.56
C ILE A 519 -2.50 9.99 15.25
N TRP A 520 -1.98 10.59 14.19
CA TRP A 520 -2.70 10.57 12.92
C TRP A 520 -2.84 9.15 12.35
N TRP A 521 -1.83 8.29 12.46
CA TRP A 521 -1.92 6.90 12.03
C TRP A 521 -3.00 6.12 12.76
N PHE A 522 -3.12 6.31 14.08
CA PHE A 522 -4.24 5.76 14.86
C PHE A 522 -5.60 6.19 14.28
N PHE A 523 -5.75 7.46 13.94
CA PHE A 523 -6.96 7.98 13.31
C PHE A 523 -7.18 7.48 11.87
N PHE A 524 -6.10 7.23 11.13
CA PHE A 524 -6.14 6.73 9.77
C PHE A 524 -6.63 5.28 9.72
N PHE A 525 -6.09 4.39 10.56
CA PHE A 525 -6.57 3.01 10.70
C PHE A 525 -8.04 2.95 11.16
N LEU A 526 -8.44 3.86 12.05
CA LEU A 526 -9.79 3.94 12.58
C LEU A 526 -10.69 4.90 11.78
N THR A 527 -10.34 5.22 10.53
CA THR A 527 -11.16 6.07 9.65
C THR A 527 -12.60 5.55 9.50
N PRO A 528 -12.87 4.23 9.39
CA PRO A 528 -14.25 3.74 9.31
C PRO A 528 -15.10 4.01 10.57
N ILE A 529 -14.44 4.25 11.72
CA ILE A 529 -15.10 4.53 13.00
C ILE A 529 -15.21 6.04 13.24
N PHE A 530 -14.09 6.77 13.12
CA PHE A 530 -14.05 8.21 13.44
C PHE A 530 -14.39 9.13 12.27
N GLY A 531 -14.38 8.58 11.06
CA GLY A 531 -14.53 9.28 9.79
C GLY A 531 -13.26 9.97 9.31
N ILE A 532 -13.28 10.39 8.04
CA ILE A 532 -12.19 11.16 7.43
C ILE A 532 -11.94 12.50 8.14
N TYR A 533 -10.69 12.96 8.10
CA TYR A 533 -10.25 14.18 8.77
C TYR A 533 -10.51 14.20 10.28
N SER A 534 -10.59 13.03 10.92
CA SER A 534 -10.85 12.88 12.35
C SER A 534 -9.83 13.63 13.21
N CYS A 535 -8.53 13.50 12.91
CA CYS A 535 -7.46 14.22 13.62
C CYS A 535 -7.65 15.75 13.57
N ALA A 536 -8.03 16.30 12.41
CA ALA A 536 -8.30 17.73 12.24
C ALA A 536 -9.65 18.17 12.87
N ARG A 537 -10.69 17.34 12.74
CA ARG A 537 -12.03 17.59 13.28
C ARG A 537 -12.01 17.64 14.80
N GLN A 538 -11.36 16.66 15.41
CA GLN A 538 -11.22 16.50 16.85
C GLN A 538 -10.19 17.46 17.47
N GLY A 539 -9.38 18.11 16.62
CA GLY A 539 -8.46 19.16 17.05
C GLY A 539 -7.06 18.67 17.45
N TRP A 540 -6.79 17.37 17.42
CA TRP A 540 -5.46 16.78 17.64
C TRP A 540 -4.38 17.39 16.72
N CYS A 541 -4.76 17.76 15.49
CA CYS A 541 -3.87 18.48 14.59
C CYS A 541 -3.80 19.97 14.98
N GLY A 542 -2.89 20.32 15.91
CA GLY A 542 -2.64 21.69 16.33
C GLY A 542 -2.25 22.60 15.16
N PHE A 543 -1.41 22.13 14.23
CA PHE A 543 -1.03 22.88 13.04
C PHE A 543 -2.23 23.17 12.10
N GLY A 544 -3.18 22.24 12.03
CA GLY A 544 -4.44 22.45 11.35
C GLY A 544 -5.28 23.56 11.99
N THR A 545 -5.30 23.64 13.32
CA THR A 545 -5.96 24.73 14.05
C THR A 545 -5.28 26.07 13.76
N PHE A 546 -3.95 26.11 13.81
CA PHE A 546 -3.15 27.30 13.50
C PHE A 546 -3.47 27.86 12.11
N THR A 547 -3.39 27.03 11.07
CA THR A 547 -3.76 27.43 9.70
C THR A 547 -5.24 27.83 9.57
N GLY A 548 -6.12 27.21 10.35
CA GLY A 548 -7.54 27.54 10.41
C GLY A 548 -7.84 28.94 10.98
N ILE A 549 -6.95 29.52 11.79
CA ILE A 549 -7.12 30.90 12.30
C ILE A 549 -7.07 31.89 11.13
N PHE A 550 -6.12 31.70 10.22
CA PHE A 550 -5.95 32.52 9.02
C PHE A 550 -7.10 32.37 8.01
N ASN A 551 -7.83 31.25 8.06
CA ASN A 551 -9.01 31.01 7.24
C ASN A 551 -10.13 32.04 7.45
N LYS A 552 -10.15 32.74 8.59
CA LYS A 552 -11.22 33.71 8.91
C LYS A 552 -11.15 35.01 8.10
N VAL A 553 -10.02 35.32 7.48
CA VAL A 553 -9.75 36.63 6.87
C VAL A 553 -10.50 36.78 5.54
N LEU A 554 -10.07 36.08 4.48
CA LEU A 554 -10.66 36.21 3.14
C LEU A 554 -11.53 35.02 2.74
N PHE A 555 -11.21 33.82 3.21
CA PHE A 555 -11.92 32.61 2.81
C PHE A 555 -13.32 32.56 3.42
N LYS A 556 -14.34 32.42 2.57
CA LYS A 556 -15.74 32.28 2.97
C LYS A 556 -16.46 31.30 2.05
N ILE A 557 -17.43 30.57 2.58
CA ILE A 557 -18.41 29.83 1.78
C ILE A 557 -19.72 30.61 1.87
N ARG A 558 -20.31 30.97 0.73
CA ARG A 558 -21.59 31.68 0.67
C ARG A 558 -22.56 30.99 -0.27
N ALA A 559 -23.84 31.30 -0.13
CA ALA A 559 -24.83 30.96 -1.16
C ALA A 559 -24.79 32.00 -2.29
N LYS A 560 -25.05 31.58 -3.52
CA LYS A 560 -25.26 32.48 -4.67
C LYS A 560 -26.57 33.25 -4.47
N ASP A 561 -27.62 32.54 -4.05
CA ASP A 561 -28.89 33.11 -3.59
C ASP A 561 -29.29 32.55 -2.21
N VAL A 562 -29.52 33.47 -1.27
CA VAL A 562 -29.92 33.14 0.11
C VAL A 562 -31.36 32.63 0.16
N ASN A 563 -32.24 33.08 -0.73
CA ASN A 563 -33.64 32.66 -0.74
C ASN A 563 -33.77 31.19 -1.15
N THR A 564 -33.06 30.77 -2.20
CA THR A 564 -32.95 29.36 -2.58
C THR A 564 -32.40 28.49 -1.43
N CYS A 565 -31.49 29.03 -0.61
CA CYS A 565 -30.97 28.32 0.56
C CYS A 565 -32.00 28.16 1.68
N LYS A 566 -32.95 29.11 1.83
CA LYS A 566 -34.03 29.02 2.83
C LYS A 566 -35.06 27.94 2.45
N GLU A 567 -35.38 27.86 1.17
CA GLU A 567 -36.36 26.92 0.62
C GLU A 567 -35.82 25.48 0.49
N CYS A 568 -34.50 25.32 0.51
CA CYS A 568 -33.86 24.01 0.40
C CYS A 568 -34.11 23.12 1.63
N VAL A 569 -34.86 22.04 1.42
CA VAL A 569 -35.19 21.05 2.46
C VAL A 569 -34.05 20.06 2.71
N SER A 570 -33.38 19.57 1.66
CA SER A 570 -32.40 18.46 1.76
C SER A 570 -31.01 18.83 2.28
N LYS A 571 -30.67 20.14 2.34
CA LYS A 571 -29.40 20.69 2.90
C LYS A 571 -28.15 19.84 2.61
N GLU A 572 -27.96 19.50 1.34
CA GLU A 572 -26.89 18.58 0.88
C GLU A 572 -25.47 19.09 1.16
N CYS A 573 -25.30 20.41 1.32
CA CYS A 573 -24.04 21.02 1.70
C CYS A 573 -23.56 20.59 3.11
N ASP A 574 -24.48 20.39 4.05
CA ASP A 574 -24.18 19.96 5.42
C ASP A 574 -23.89 18.46 5.48
N THR A 575 -24.63 17.67 4.70
CA THR A 575 -24.45 16.21 4.65
C THR A 575 -23.18 15.81 3.91
N SER A 576 -22.78 16.53 2.86
CA SER A 576 -21.52 16.32 2.14
C SER A 576 -20.26 16.78 2.91
N CYS A 577 -20.43 17.64 3.92
CA CYS A 577 -19.30 18.13 4.72
C CYS A 577 -18.67 16.98 5.54
N PRO A 578 -17.38 16.63 5.32
CA PRO A 578 -16.76 15.47 5.98
C PRO A 578 -16.63 15.63 7.50
N ILE A 579 -16.61 16.87 7.96
CA ILE A 579 -16.52 17.24 9.38
C ILE A 579 -17.83 17.77 9.96
N LYS A 580 -18.93 17.69 9.20
CA LYS A 580 -20.28 18.09 9.61
C LYS A 580 -20.37 19.49 10.20
N ILE A 581 -19.78 20.47 9.49
CA ILE A 581 -20.08 21.88 9.74
C ILE A 581 -21.51 22.16 9.26
N PRO A 582 -22.35 22.84 10.07
CA PRO A 582 -23.68 23.26 9.64
C PRO A 582 -23.57 24.53 8.78
N ILE A 583 -23.14 24.36 7.52
CA ILE A 583 -22.89 25.43 6.55
C ILE A 583 -24.19 26.18 6.26
N SER A 584 -25.31 25.48 6.07
CA SER A 584 -26.59 26.13 5.77
C SER A 584 -27.01 27.08 6.90
N ASN A 585 -26.84 26.66 8.16
CA ASN A 585 -27.19 27.47 9.33
C ASN A 585 -26.30 28.70 9.46
N ASP A 586 -25.00 28.55 9.15
CA ASP A 586 -24.06 29.67 9.13
C ASP A 586 -24.45 30.70 8.05
N ILE A 587 -24.80 30.24 6.84
CA ILE A 587 -25.23 31.10 5.73
C ILE A 587 -26.53 31.82 6.09
N LEU A 588 -27.53 31.13 6.63
CA LEU A 588 -28.81 31.76 6.98
C LEU A 588 -28.70 32.80 8.10
N LYS A 589 -27.76 32.62 9.03
CA LYS A 589 -27.56 33.55 10.16
C LYS A 589 -26.60 34.69 9.88
N LYS A 590 -25.53 34.43 9.11
CA LYS A 590 -24.41 35.37 8.92
C LYS A 590 -24.18 35.76 7.46
N GLY A 591 -24.87 35.12 6.52
CA GLY A 591 -24.63 35.24 5.08
C GLY A 591 -23.47 34.38 4.56
N TYR A 592 -22.63 33.81 5.44
CA TYR A 592 -21.48 33.00 5.05
C TYR A 592 -21.01 32.05 6.16
N SER A 593 -20.21 31.04 5.80
CA SER A 593 -19.48 30.17 6.73
C SER A 593 -17.96 30.32 6.54
N ASN A 594 -17.23 30.59 7.63
CA ASN A 594 -15.77 30.71 7.65
C ASN A 594 -15.16 30.11 8.94
N ARG A 595 -15.64 28.93 9.34
CA ARG A 595 -15.19 28.29 10.59
C ARG A 595 -13.72 27.87 10.52
N ILE A 596 -13.01 27.95 11.66
CA ILE A 596 -11.61 27.47 11.83
C ILE A 596 -11.50 25.97 11.57
N SER A 597 -12.55 25.22 11.89
CA SER A 597 -12.64 23.79 11.62
C SER A 597 -12.70 23.47 10.13
N CYS A 598 -13.09 24.42 9.26
CA CYS A 598 -13.25 24.16 7.85
C CYS A 598 -11.91 23.76 7.20
N ILE A 599 -11.91 22.59 6.56
CA ILE A 599 -10.72 22.02 5.91
C ILE A 599 -10.54 22.57 4.49
N GLY A 600 -11.56 23.26 3.94
CA GLY A 600 -11.47 23.80 2.58
C GLY A 600 -11.46 22.71 1.49
N CYS A 601 -12.07 21.54 1.74
CA CYS A 601 -12.15 20.43 0.77
C CYS A 601 -13.19 20.63 -0.34
N ALA A 602 -13.96 21.72 -0.30
CA ALA A 602 -14.93 22.15 -1.30
C ALA A 602 -16.05 21.14 -1.69
N ARG A 603 -16.24 20.06 -0.93
CA ARG A 603 -17.32 19.06 -1.20
C ARG A 603 -18.73 19.65 -1.14
N CYS A 604 -18.95 20.65 -0.28
CA CYS A 604 -20.22 21.36 -0.18
C CYS A 604 -20.59 22.12 -1.46
N VAL A 605 -19.61 22.58 -2.23
CA VAL A 605 -19.81 23.26 -3.53
C VAL A 605 -20.09 22.25 -4.64
N ASP A 606 -19.48 21.07 -4.59
CA ASP A 606 -19.74 20.01 -5.57
C ASP A 606 -21.10 19.33 -5.34
N ALA A 607 -21.59 19.32 -4.10
CA ALA A 607 -22.90 18.78 -3.74
C ALA A 607 -24.05 19.77 -3.90
N CYS A 608 -23.79 21.08 -3.87
CA CYS A 608 -24.84 22.10 -3.92
C CYS A 608 -24.47 23.20 -4.91
N ASP A 609 -25.21 23.29 -6.01
CA ASP A 609 -24.97 24.28 -7.08
C ASP A 609 -25.13 25.74 -6.61
N ASN A 610 -25.89 25.95 -5.54
CA ASN A 610 -26.09 27.26 -4.92
C ASN A 610 -24.94 27.66 -3.97
N ALA A 611 -24.02 26.76 -3.63
CA ALA A 611 -22.87 27.09 -2.78
C ALA A 611 -21.68 27.55 -3.64
N GLU A 612 -20.94 28.56 -3.17
CA GLU A 612 -19.68 28.97 -3.78
C GLU A 612 -18.62 29.35 -2.75
N ILE A 613 -17.36 29.17 -3.14
CA ILE A 613 -16.20 29.58 -2.35
C ILE A 613 -15.80 30.99 -2.78
N VAL A 614 -15.63 31.86 -1.79
CA VAL A 614 -15.05 33.19 -1.96
C VAL A 614 -13.62 33.16 -1.41
N ASN A 615 -12.68 33.37 -2.31
CA ASN A 615 -11.26 33.56 -2.06
C ASN A 615 -10.68 34.57 -3.07
N VAL A 616 -9.38 34.86 -2.98
CA VAL A 616 -8.71 35.84 -3.86
C VAL A 616 -8.96 35.58 -5.35
N VAL A 617 -8.92 34.32 -5.80
CA VAL A 617 -9.13 33.97 -7.22
C VAL A 617 -10.53 34.33 -7.69
N THR A 618 -11.54 34.00 -6.90
CA THR A 618 -12.94 34.34 -7.25
C THR A 618 -13.22 35.83 -7.17
N ILE A 619 -12.55 36.56 -6.28
CA ILE A 619 -12.67 38.01 -6.18
C ILE A 619 -12.07 38.69 -7.42
N LEU A 620 -10.90 38.24 -7.86
CA LEU A 620 -10.25 38.74 -9.07
C LEU A 620 -11.11 38.47 -10.32
N LYS A 621 -11.62 37.24 -10.46
CA LYS A 621 -12.47 36.87 -11.58
C LYS A 621 -13.79 37.65 -11.64
N ASN A 622 -14.41 37.93 -10.49
CA ASN A 622 -15.64 38.73 -10.42
C ASN A 622 -15.40 40.23 -10.66
N ARG A 623 -14.15 40.71 -10.55
CA ARG A 623 -13.78 42.08 -10.96
C ARG A 623 -13.67 42.18 -12.48
N GLU A 624 -13.03 41.20 -13.12
CA GLU A 624 -12.90 41.15 -14.59
C GLU A 624 -14.26 41.04 -15.28
N SER A 625 -15.24 40.33 -14.69
CA SER A 625 -16.58 40.21 -15.25
C SER A 625 -17.47 41.45 -15.07
N LYS A 626 -17.02 42.46 -14.31
CA LYS A 626 -17.73 43.74 -14.11
C LYS A 626 -17.09 44.90 -14.88
N SER A 627 -15.95 44.66 -15.53
CA SER A 627 -15.24 45.65 -16.37
C SER A 627 -15.49 45.46 -17.86
N PHE A 628 -16.46 44.63 -18.24
CA PHE A 628 -17.10 44.54 -19.54
C PHE A 628 -18.60 44.77 -19.33
#